data_AF-A0AAP9IMH7-F1
#
_entry.id   AF-A0AAP9IMH7-F1
#
_cell.length_a   1.000
_cell.length_b   1.000
_cell.length_c   1.000
_cell.angle_alpha   90.00
_cell.angle_beta   90.00
_cell.angle_gamma   90.00
#
_symmetry.space_group_name_H-M   'P 1'
#
loop_
_entity.id
_entity.type
_entity.pdbx_description
1 polymer ?
#
loop_
_entity_poly.entity_id
_entity_poly.type
_entity_poly.pdbx_seq_one_letter_code
_entity_poly.pdbx_strand_id
1 'polypeptide(L)' 'MHFLIEQGFEKIVNDKWALKIDSLASVHELIRIPKEMIKVSSVNLTFYSHTDDVEFYAFVFVTINNITQPKN' A
#
# COMPACT_ATOMS: atom_id res chain seq x y z
N MET A 1 -7.56 -10.98 -6.28
CA MET A 1 -7.34 -9.53 -6.41
C MET A 1 -6.03 -9.33 -7.13
N HIS A 2 -6.02 -8.51 -8.18
CA HIS A 2 -4.80 -8.18 -8.92
C HIS A 2 -4.53 -6.68 -8.80
N PHE A 3 -3.25 -6.31 -8.88
CA PHE A 3 -2.81 -4.92 -8.79
C PHE A 3 -2.00 -4.58 -10.03
N LEU A 4 -2.26 -3.41 -10.61
CA LEU A 4 -1.31 -2.78 -11.52
C LEU A 4 -0.50 -1.78 -10.70
N ILE A 5 0.82 -1.91 -10.82
CA ILE A 5 1.77 -1.19 -9.98
C ILE A 5 2.80 -0.45 -10.84
N GLU A 6 3.27 0.68 -10.35
CA GLU A 6 4.39 1.43 -10.92
C GLU A 6 5.60 1.29 -9.99
N GLN A 7 6.63 0.58 -10.46
CA GLN A 7 7.91 0.46 -9.76
C GLN A 7 8.78 1.68 -10.03
N GLY A 8 9.55 2.12 -9.03
CA GLY A 8 10.42 3.29 -9.17
C GLY A 8 9.69 4.65 -9.10
N PHE A 9 8.43 4.67 -8.63
CA PHE A 9 7.73 5.92 -8.41
C PHE A 9 8.40 6.72 -7.27
N GLU A 10 9.08 7.80 -7.63
CA GLU A 10 10.01 8.51 -6.73
C GLU A 10 9.34 9.27 -5.58
N LYS A 11 8.03 9.53 -5.69
CA LYS A 11 7.30 10.37 -4.73
C LYS A 11 6.35 9.55 -3.89
N ILE A 12 6.57 9.51 -2.58
CA ILE A 12 5.58 8.96 -1.66
C ILE A 12 4.34 9.89 -1.66
N VAL A 13 3.17 9.34 -1.95
CA VAL A 13 1.87 10.05 -2.00
C VAL A 13 0.80 9.27 -1.23
N ASN A 14 -0.31 9.93 -0.92
CA ASN A 14 -1.45 9.28 -0.29
C ASN A 14 -2.15 8.38 -1.30
N ASP A 15 -2.07 7.06 -1.13
CA ASP A 15 -2.90 6.05 -1.81
C ASP A 15 -2.47 4.65 -1.33
N LYS A 16 -2.81 3.61 -2.10
CA LYS A 16 -2.30 2.25 -1.95
C LYS A 16 -0.86 2.12 -2.43
N TRP A 17 -0.06 1.43 -1.61
CA TRP A 17 1.34 1.13 -1.89
C TRP A 17 1.63 -0.33 -1.61
N ALA A 18 2.46 -0.93 -2.46
CA ALA A 18 3.13 -2.19 -2.19
C ALA A 18 4.40 -1.87 -1.40
N LEU A 19 4.47 -2.37 -0.17
CA LEU A 19 5.54 -2.05 0.77
C LEU A 19 5.96 -3.29 1.54
N LYS A 20 7.20 -3.27 2.02
CA LYS A 20 7.72 -4.26 2.96
C LYS A 20 7.74 -3.66 4.36
N ILE A 21 7.20 -4.40 5.31
CA ILE A 21 7.39 -4.15 6.73
C ILE A 21 8.05 -5.41 7.29
N ASP A 22 9.19 -5.25 7.95
CA ASP A 22 10.05 -6.35 8.37
C ASP A 22 10.40 -7.29 7.20
N SER A 23 9.94 -8.55 7.25
CA SER A 23 10.14 -9.56 6.21
C SER A 23 8.95 -9.74 5.28
N LEU A 24 7.85 -9.00 5.46
CA LEU A 24 6.59 -9.24 4.74
C LEU A 24 6.29 -8.11 3.75
N ALA A 25 6.12 -8.49 2.48
CA ALA A 25 5.65 -7.60 1.43
C ALA A 25 4.12 -7.68 1.30
N SER A 26 3.44 -6.53 1.33
CA SER A 26 1.98 -6.45 1.26
C SER A 26 1.51 -5.09 0.73
N VAL A 27 0.23 -5.03 0.32
CA VAL A 27 -0.39 -3.79 -0.19
C VAL A 27 -1.23 -3.15 0.91
N HIS A 28 -1.00 -1.86 1.15
CA HIS A 28 -1.66 -1.09 2.20
C HIS A 28 -2.10 0.27 1.73
N GLU A 29 -3.17 0.79 2.33
CA GLU A 29 -3.54 2.20 2.21
C GLU A 29 -2.63 3.06 3.07
N LEU A 30 -2.21 4.19 2.52
CA LEU A 30 -1.16 5.00 3.08
C LEU A 30 -1.58 6.47 3.08
N ILE A 31 -1.45 7.12 4.23
CA ILE A 31 -1.66 8.56 4.38
C ILE A 31 -0.36 9.16 4.90
N ARG A 32 0.23 10.09 4.13
CA ARG A 32 1.35 10.89 4.60
C ARG A 32 0.90 11.87 5.66
N ILE A 33 1.72 11.95 6.70
CA ILE A 33 1.59 12.93 7.76
C ILE A 33 2.91 13.73 7.86
N PRO A 34 2.92 14.92 8.49
CA PRO A 34 4.11 15.74 8.59
C PRO A 34 5.30 15.01 9.23
N LYS A 35 6.51 15.50 9.00
CA LYS A 35 7.77 14.97 9.55
C LYS A 35 8.09 13.55 9.08
N GLU A 36 7.96 13.29 7.78
CA GLU A 36 8.39 12.02 7.16
C GLU A 36 7.73 10.78 7.76
N MET A 37 6.51 10.96 8.23
CA MET A 37 5.73 9.91 8.87
C MET A 37 4.59 9.47 7.96
N ILE A 38 4.20 8.22 8.11
CA ILE A 38 3.10 7.62 7.37
C ILE A 38 2.15 6.90 8.32
N LYS A 39 0.86 6.96 8.00
CA LYS A 39 -0.16 6.10 8.56
C LYS A 39 -0.42 4.97 7.57
N VAL A 40 -0.21 3.74 8.00
CA VAL A 40 -0.44 2.53 7.20
C VAL A 40 -1.71 1.86 7.71
N SER A 41 -2.66 1.60 6.80
CA SER A 41 -3.96 1.01 7.12
C SER A 41 -4.15 -0.31 6.38
N SER A 42 -4.63 -1.32 7.11
CA SER A 42 -5.10 -2.62 6.62
C SER A 42 -6.47 -2.92 7.23
N VAL A 43 -7.13 -3.98 6.76
CA VAL A 43 -8.48 -4.39 7.22
C VAL A 43 -8.54 -4.54 8.74
N ASN A 44 -7.47 -5.03 9.36
CA ASN A 44 -7.46 -5.39 10.78
C ASN A 44 -6.54 -4.53 11.65
N LEU A 45 -5.75 -3.63 11.07
CA LEU A 45 -4.73 -2.88 11.79
C LEU A 45 -4.44 -1.54 11.14
N THR A 46 -4.17 -0.54 11.97
CA THR A 46 -3.64 0.76 11.57
C THR A 46 -2.48 1.10 12.48
N PHE A 47 -1.37 1.54 11.90
CA PHE A 47 -0.20 1.97 12.66
C PHE A 47 0.49 3.16 11.99
N TYR A 48 1.40 3.78 12.72
CA TYR A 48 2.21 4.90 12.27
C TYR A 48 3.69 4.49 12.24
N SER A 49 4.43 4.96 11.24
CA SER A 49 5.82 4.61 11.03
C SER A 49 6.55 5.73 10.29
N HIS A 50 7.87 5.83 10.47
CA HIS A 50 8.69 6.72 9.65
C HIS A 50 8.78 6.16 8.23
N THR A 51 8.91 7.01 7.21
CA THR A 51 9.11 6.53 5.83
C THR A 51 10.37 5.69 5.66
N ASP A 52 11.36 5.87 6.53
CA ASP A 52 12.64 5.17 6.47
C ASP A 52 12.59 3.77 7.10
N ASP A 53 11.55 3.48 7.89
CA ASP A 53 11.36 2.17 8.54
C ASP A 53 10.67 1.16 7.61
N VAL A 54 10.24 1.59 6.42
CA VAL A 54 9.51 0.77 5.45
C VAL A 54 10.17 0.81 4.07
N GLU A 55 10.18 -0.34 3.40
CA GLU A 55 10.70 -0.45 2.04
C GLU A 55 9.54 -0.27 1.04
N PHE A 56 9.56 0.82 0.25
CA PHE A 56 8.56 1.07 -0.79
C PHE A 56 8.95 0.36 -2.08
N TYR A 57 8.11 -0.59 -2.53
CA TYR A 57 8.37 -1.30 -3.78
C TYR A 57 7.69 -0.65 -4.98
N ALA A 58 6.41 -0.30 -4.83
CA ALA A 58 5.64 0.23 -5.94
C ALA A 58 4.39 1.00 -5.50
N PHE A 59 4.02 1.99 -6.29
CA PHE A 59 2.74 2.67 -6.19
C PHE A 59 1.65 1.82 -6.85
N VAL A 60 0.50 1.65 -6.19
CA VAL A 60 -0.62 0.89 -6.74
C VAL A 60 -1.62 1.87 -7.35
N PHE A 61 -1.62 1.98 -8.68
CA PHE A 61 -2.51 2.92 -9.37
C PHE A 61 -3.86 2.29 -9.78
N VAL A 62 -3.96 0.96 -9.87
CA VAL A 62 -5.22 0.24 -10.14
C VAL A 62 -5.32 -1.03 -9.31
N THR A 63 -6.50 -1.24 -8.71
CA THR A 63 -6.91 -2.52 -8.10
C THR A 63 -7.98 -3.19 -8.95
N ILE A 64 -7.76 -4.45 -9.33
CA ILE A 64 -8.70 -5.27 -10.11
C ILE A 64 -9.32 -6.31 -9.18
N ASN A 65 -10.61 -6.14 -8.92
CA ASN A 65 -11.42 -7.07 -8.15
C ASN A 65 -12.25 -7.95 -9.09
N ASN A 66 -12.02 -9.26 -9.06
CA ASN A 66 -12.88 -10.20 -9.76
C ASN A 66 -14.12 -10.44 -8.90
N ILE A 67 -15.26 -9.94 -9.37
CA ILE A 67 -16.56 -10.26 -8.77
C ILE A 67 -17.02 -11.56 -9.43
N THR A 68 -16.87 -12.68 -8.73
CA THR A 68 -17.48 -13.93 -9.19
C THR A 68 -18.99 -13.81 -8.95
N GLN A 69 -19.78 -13.68 -10.02
CA GLN A 69 -21.23 -13.76 -9.89
C GLN A 69 -21.60 -15.18 -9.40
N PRO A 70 -22.51 -15.32 -8.43
CA PRO A 70 -23.01 -16.63 -8.04
C PRO A 70 -23.68 -17.27 -9.26
N LYS A 71 -23.31 -18.52 -9.57
CA LYS A 71 -24.05 -19.34 -10.53
C LYS A 71 -25.42 -19.63 -9.91
N ASN A 72 -26.48 -19.13 -10.55
CA ASN A 72 -27.86 -19.52 -10.25
C ASN A 72 -28.06 -21.02 -10.41
#